data_AF-A2DUW1-F1
#
_entry.id   AF-A2DUW1-F1
#
_cell.length_a   1.000
_cell.length_b   1.000
_cell.length_c   1.000
_cell.angle_alpha   90.00
_cell.angle_beta   90.00
_cell.angle_gamma   90.00
#
_symmetry.space_group_name_H-M   'P 1'
#
loop_
_entity.id
_entity.type
_entity.pdbx_description
1 polymer ?
#
loop_
_entity_poly.entity_id
_entity_poly.type
_entity_poly.pdbx_seq_one_letter_code
_entity_poly.pdbx_strand_id
1 'polypeptide(L)'
;MVMQYGKQIINLCNITSNQVAEDIAGYTMEFVTSDSFIQFTIIRSNNQSESNGFALNCHFSSSNEQISVLSCNYIENRDSSGEGNLIYVDFESKLYMFGCCIVRNEVKYVIYNEGSVVVNNSYTDNYQTLNSVEFTKTISNADCKHFIVEFINNANKEDNEDDDSFFIEKIKQNVRYLDNRPKIIYFVLK
;
A
#
# COMPACT_ATOMS: atom_id res chain seq x y z
N MET A 1 5.97 -1.26 9.76
CA MET A 1 7.43 -1.31 9.45
C MET A 1 7.90 0.12 9.18
N VAL A 2 8.95 0.59 9.85
CA VAL A 2 9.48 1.96 9.66
C VAL A 2 10.82 1.87 8.94
N MET A 3 10.95 2.58 7.83
CA MET A 3 12.21 2.73 7.09
C MET A 3 12.63 4.19 7.16
N GLN A 4 13.86 4.45 7.64
CA GLN A 4 14.35 5.81 7.87
C GLN A 4 15.52 6.14 6.94
N TYR A 5 15.54 7.37 6.42
CA TYR A 5 16.65 7.96 5.64
C TYR A 5 16.93 7.28 4.29
N GLY A 6 17.73 7.98 3.48
CA GLY A 6 18.33 7.43 2.27
C GLY A 6 17.36 7.16 1.14
N LYS A 7 17.72 6.19 0.29
CA LYS A 7 16.88 5.68 -0.80
C LYS A 7 16.15 4.44 -0.33
N GLN A 8 14.83 4.44 -0.45
CA GLN A 8 14.00 3.31 -0.06
C GLN A 8 13.36 2.70 -1.31
N ILE A 9 13.59 1.40 -1.51
CA ILE A 9 13.03 0.65 -2.63
C ILE A 9 12.30 -0.57 -2.08
N ILE A 10 10.99 -0.61 -2.26
CA ILE A 10 10.13 -1.73 -1.92
C ILE A 10 9.65 -2.37 -3.22
N ASN A 11 10.17 -3.56 -3.53
CA ASN A 11 9.75 -4.30 -4.73
C ASN A 11 8.38 -4.94 -4.56
N LEU A 12 8.10 -5.47 -3.36
CA LEU A 12 6.84 -6.12 -3.03
C LEU A 12 6.60 -5.95 -1.53
N CYS A 13 5.42 -5.46 -1.17
CA CYS A 13 4.90 -5.52 0.19
C CYS A 13 3.53 -6.18 0.14
N ASN A 14 3.30 -7.21 0.94
CA ASN A 14 2.04 -7.95 0.98
C ASN A 14 1.60 -8.12 2.44
N ILE A 15 0.54 -7.40 2.82
CA ILE A 15 -0.10 -7.47 4.12
C ILE A 15 -1.50 -8.01 3.89
N THR A 16 -1.80 -9.20 4.39
CA THR A 16 -3.03 -9.93 4.03
C THR A 16 -4.12 -9.82 5.09
N SER A 17 -3.73 -9.50 6.32
CA SER A 17 -4.60 -9.19 7.45
C SER A 17 -3.74 -8.52 8.51
N ASN A 18 -4.23 -7.39 9.04
CA ASN A 18 -3.64 -6.78 10.23
C ASN A 18 -4.75 -6.26 11.15
N GLN A 19 -4.53 -6.35 12.46
CA GLN A 19 -5.41 -5.80 13.47
C GLN A 19 -4.56 -4.98 14.43
N VAL A 20 -4.79 -3.68 14.47
CA VAL A 20 -4.05 -2.76 15.34
C VAL A 20 -5.02 -1.87 16.11
N ALA A 21 -4.64 -1.57 17.34
CA ALA A 21 -5.36 -0.62 18.19
C ALA A 21 -5.07 0.81 17.72
N GLU A 22 -3.85 1.32 17.93
CA GLU A 22 -3.56 2.77 17.81
C GLU A 22 -2.39 3.11 16.86
N ASP A 23 -1.91 2.15 16.06
CA ASP A 23 -0.64 2.27 15.33
C ASP A 23 -0.78 2.16 13.79
N ILE A 24 0.32 2.43 13.07
CA ILE A 24 0.38 2.29 11.61
C ILE A 24 0.29 0.79 11.23
N ALA A 25 -0.83 0.39 10.60
CA ALA A 25 -1.05 -1.00 10.20
C ALA A 25 -0.29 -1.45 8.93
N GLY A 26 0.30 -0.52 8.17
CA GLY A 26 1.05 -0.80 6.95
C GLY A 26 2.55 -0.49 7.06
N TYR A 27 3.03 0.43 6.24
CA TYR A 27 4.42 0.87 6.22
C TYR A 27 4.56 2.38 6.43
N THR A 28 5.73 2.75 6.94
CA THR A 28 6.15 4.14 7.11
C THR A 28 7.47 4.33 6.39
N MET A 29 7.51 5.30 5.48
CA MET A 29 8.73 5.83 4.90
C MET A 29 9.03 7.16 5.58
N GLU A 30 10.10 7.21 6.37
CA GLU A 30 10.48 8.39 7.13
C GLU A 30 11.82 8.97 6.65
N PHE A 31 11.88 10.30 6.69
CA PHE A 31 13.07 11.11 6.40
C PHE A 31 13.77 10.71 5.10
N VAL A 32 13.00 10.32 4.09
CA VAL A 32 13.58 9.96 2.80
C VAL A 32 14.47 11.12 2.34
N THR A 33 15.69 10.81 1.88
CA THR A 33 16.67 11.82 1.41
C THR A 33 16.97 11.72 -0.09
N SER A 34 16.27 10.84 -0.81
CA SER A 34 16.41 10.62 -2.24
C SER A 34 15.19 9.91 -2.85
N ASP A 35 15.02 10.02 -4.18
CA ASP A 35 13.89 9.40 -4.90
C ASP A 35 13.72 7.92 -4.55
N SER A 36 12.51 7.59 -4.11
CA SER A 36 12.18 6.30 -3.54
C SER A 36 10.99 5.66 -4.26
N PHE A 37 10.96 4.34 -4.25
CA PHE A 37 10.06 3.59 -5.13
C PHE A 37 9.39 2.43 -4.39
N ILE A 38 8.08 2.35 -4.52
CA ILE A 38 7.27 1.22 -4.06
C ILE A 38 6.58 0.64 -5.29
N GLN A 39 7.11 -0.47 -5.78
CA GLN A 39 6.67 -1.04 -7.03
C GLN A 39 5.27 -1.62 -6.94
N PHE A 40 4.97 -2.39 -5.89
CA PHE A 40 3.69 -3.05 -5.73
C PHE A 40 3.43 -3.37 -4.26
N THR A 41 2.35 -2.79 -3.74
CA THR A 41 1.89 -3.06 -2.38
C THR A 41 0.49 -3.65 -2.43
N ILE A 42 0.31 -4.85 -1.89
CA ILE A 42 -1.02 -5.40 -1.58
C ILE A 42 -1.23 -5.23 -0.10
N ILE A 43 -2.33 -4.60 0.26
CA ILE A 43 -2.78 -4.52 1.62
C ILE A 43 -4.25 -4.89 1.69
N ARG A 44 -4.57 -5.92 2.48
CA ARG A 44 -5.92 -6.48 2.58
C ARG A 44 -6.35 -6.68 4.03
N SER A 45 -7.65 -6.50 4.28
CA SER A 45 -8.31 -6.88 5.53
C SER A 45 -7.64 -6.29 6.76
N ASN A 46 -7.28 -5.00 6.69
CA ASN A 46 -6.83 -4.32 7.89
C ASN A 46 -7.99 -3.75 8.65
N ASN A 47 -7.93 -3.90 9.96
CA ASN A 47 -8.90 -3.35 10.89
C ASN A 47 -8.16 -2.52 11.93
N GLN A 48 -8.33 -1.20 11.86
CA GLN A 48 -7.85 -0.26 12.87
C GLN A 48 -9.00 0.05 13.82
N SER A 49 -8.79 -0.20 15.11
CA SER A 49 -9.85 -0.09 16.12
C SER A 49 -9.88 1.23 16.85
N GLU A 50 -8.73 1.90 16.95
CA GLU A 50 -8.56 3.24 17.50
C GLU A 50 -7.80 4.08 16.46
N SER A 51 -8.10 5.37 16.36
CA SER A 51 -7.34 6.23 15.46
C SER A 51 -7.29 7.64 16.02
N ASN A 52 -6.06 8.10 16.26
CA ASN A 52 -5.70 9.50 16.49
C ASN A 52 -5.21 10.14 15.17
N GLY A 53 -5.90 9.86 14.06
CA GLY A 53 -5.54 10.38 12.73
C GLY A 53 -4.42 9.62 12.02
N PHE A 54 -4.03 8.44 12.50
CA PHE A 54 -2.97 7.65 11.86
C PHE A 54 -3.39 7.10 10.50
N ALA A 55 -2.40 6.98 9.62
CA ALA A 55 -2.60 6.37 8.31
C ALA A 55 -2.19 4.89 8.30
N LEU A 56 -2.82 4.13 7.42
CA LEU A 56 -2.37 2.78 7.10
C LEU A 56 -0.95 2.81 6.49
N ASN A 57 -0.68 3.78 5.61
CA ASN A 57 0.63 4.00 5.02
C ASN A 57 1.05 5.45 5.20
N CYS A 58 2.31 5.70 5.54
CA CYS A 58 2.81 7.03 5.80
C CYS A 58 4.04 7.32 4.94
N HIS A 59 4.03 8.50 4.31
CA HIS A 59 5.12 9.03 3.49
C HIS A 59 5.59 10.37 4.09
N PHE A 60 6.78 10.34 4.68
CA PHE A 60 7.43 11.49 5.29
C PHE A 60 8.82 11.71 4.66
N SER A 61 9.08 12.94 4.24
CA SER A 61 10.33 13.38 3.61
C SER A 61 10.92 14.54 4.42
N SER A 62 12.24 14.65 4.47
CA SER A 62 12.93 15.82 5.02
C SER A 62 13.39 16.81 3.93
N SER A 63 12.87 16.65 2.72
CA SER A 63 13.18 17.53 1.60
C SER A 63 12.06 17.52 0.56
N ASN A 64 11.75 18.73 0.10
CA ASN A 64 10.69 19.06 -0.84
C ASN A 64 10.93 18.62 -2.29
N GLU A 65 12.07 18.02 -2.64
CA GLU A 65 12.40 17.65 -4.02
C GLU A 65 12.09 16.20 -4.38
N GLN A 66 11.74 15.36 -3.41
CA GLN A 66 11.80 13.92 -3.59
C GLN A 66 10.46 13.28 -3.91
N ILE A 67 10.48 12.35 -4.87
CA ILE A 67 9.29 11.64 -5.32
C ILE A 67 9.30 10.22 -4.74
N SER A 68 8.25 9.89 -3.99
CA SER A 68 7.85 8.50 -3.78
C SER A 68 6.90 8.10 -4.90
N VAL A 69 7.20 7.01 -5.59
CA VAL A 69 6.29 6.45 -6.61
C VAL A 69 5.67 5.16 -6.07
N LEU A 70 4.35 5.02 -6.17
CA LEU A 70 3.59 3.92 -5.58
C LEU A 70 2.62 3.28 -6.58
N SER A 71 2.64 1.95 -6.69
CA SER A 71 1.50 1.17 -7.19
C SER A 71 0.94 0.27 -6.10
N CYS A 72 -0.39 0.11 -6.06
CA CYS A 72 -1.06 -0.45 -4.89
C CYS A 72 -2.37 -1.19 -5.16
N ASN A 73 -2.68 -2.15 -4.28
CA ASN A 73 -3.97 -2.80 -4.14
C ASN A 73 -4.37 -2.74 -2.66
N TYR A 74 -5.21 -1.78 -2.29
CA TYR A 74 -5.72 -1.61 -0.94
C TYR A 74 -7.16 -2.07 -0.88
N ILE A 75 -7.41 -3.17 -0.19
CA ILE A 75 -8.66 -3.93 -0.25
C ILE A 75 -9.21 -4.12 1.16
N GLU A 76 -10.48 -3.80 1.39
CA GLU A 76 -11.18 -4.18 2.63
C GLU A 76 -10.49 -3.63 3.90
N ASN A 77 -9.94 -2.41 3.85
CA ASN A 77 -9.39 -1.74 5.03
C ASN A 77 -10.49 -0.99 5.77
N ARG A 78 -10.54 -1.12 7.09
CA ARG A 78 -11.59 -0.56 7.94
C ARG A 78 -10.98 0.24 9.06
N ASP A 79 -11.65 1.33 9.40
CA ASP A 79 -11.39 2.10 10.60
C ASP A 79 -12.70 2.25 11.39
N SER A 80 -12.74 1.70 12.60
CA SER A 80 -13.92 1.84 13.45
C SER A 80 -13.98 3.16 14.22
N SER A 81 -12.90 3.97 14.23
CA SER A 81 -12.91 5.29 14.86
C SER A 81 -13.65 6.33 14.02
N GLY A 82 -13.64 6.14 12.70
CA GLY A 82 -14.25 7.06 11.73
C GLY A 82 -13.38 8.27 11.39
N GLU A 83 -12.11 8.32 11.81
CA GLU A 83 -11.18 9.43 11.53
C GLU A 83 -9.88 8.96 10.83
N GLY A 84 -9.79 7.68 10.51
CA GLY A 84 -8.62 7.04 9.92
C GLY A 84 -8.37 7.42 8.46
N ASN A 85 -7.11 7.31 8.09
CA ASN A 85 -6.58 7.64 6.76
C ASN A 85 -5.95 6.39 6.13
N LEU A 86 -6.10 6.13 4.83
CA LEU A 86 -5.33 5.05 4.20
C LEU A 86 -3.88 5.44 3.92
N ILE A 87 -3.68 6.70 3.54
CA ILE A 87 -2.38 7.23 3.18
C ILE A 87 -2.24 8.61 3.82
N TYR A 88 -1.17 8.82 4.57
CA TYR A 88 -0.74 10.13 5.03
C TYR A 88 0.51 10.55 4.25
N VAL A 89 0.50 11.78 3.76
CA VAL A 89 1.59 12.39 3.02
C VAL A 89 1.94 13.71 3.69
N ASP A 90 3.14 13.78 4.26
CA ASP A 90 3.64 14.94 4.98
C ASP A 90 3.93 16.14 4.05
N PHE A 91 3.99 17.35 4.62
CA PHE A 91 4.11 18.61 3.88
C PHE A 91 5.31 18.73 2.93
N GLU A 92 6.43 18.09 3.23
CA GLU A 92 7.61 18.08 2.37
C GLU A 92 7.61 16.93 1.34
N SER A 93 6.61 16.07 1.36
CA SER A 93 6.59 14.86 0.54
C SER A 93 5.91 15.09 -0.81
N LYS A 94 6.49 14.51 -1.88
CA LYS A 94 5.82 14.35 -3.17
C LYS A 94 5.53 12.87 -3.41
N LEU A 95 4.25 12.52 -3.58
CA LEU A 95 3.80 11.16 -3.85
C LEU A 95 3.14 11.09 -5.22
N TYR A 96 3.65 10.21 -6.07
CA TYR A 96 3.05 9.88 -7.36
C TYR A 96 2.49 8.45 -7.29
N MET A 97 1.16 8.34 -7.29
CA MET A 97 0.47 7.06 -7.28
C MET A 97 0.04 6.69 -8.70
N PHE A 98 0.30 5.44 -9.11
CA PHE A 98 -0.10 4.95 -10.42
C PHE A 98 -0.61 3.51 -10.37
N GLY A 99 -1.61 3.16 -11.18
CA GLY A 99 -2.08 1.78 -11.27
C GLY A 99 -2.66 1.26 -9.94
N CYS A 100 -3.13 2.16 -9.09
CA CYS A 100 -3.66 1.81 -7.78
C CYS A 100 -5.12 1.37 -7.86
N CYS A 101 -5.45 0.37 -7.06
CA CYS A 101 -6.79 -0.13 -6.84
C CYS A 101 -7.14 -0.06 -5.36
N ILE A 102 -8.07 0.81 -5.02
CA ILE A 102 -8.47 1.06 -3.63
C ILE A 102 -9.95 0.73 -3.52
N VAL A 103 -10.28 -0.47 -3.02
CA VAL A 103 -11.66 -0.97 -3.02
C VAL A 103 -12.12 -1.51 -1.68
N ARG A 104 -13.41 -1.34 -1.40
CA ARG A 104 -14.12 -1.76 -0.20
C ARG A 104 -13.47 -1.21 1.07
N ASN A 105 -12.91 0.00 0.99
CA ASN A 105 -12.27 0.61 2.14
C ASN A 105 -13.29 1.44 2.92
N GLU A 106 -13.48 1.06 4.18
CA GLU A 106 -14.36 1.69 5.15
C GLU A 106 -13.53 2.61 6.06
N VAL A 107 -12.72 3.48 5.44
CA VAL A 107 -11.99 4.57 6.10
C VAL A 107 -12.60 5.90 5.68
N LYS A 108 -12.47 6.96 6.49
CA LYS A 108 -13.03 8.27 6.15
C LYS A 108 -12.30 8.89 4.97
N TYR A 109 -10.96 8.97 5.04
CA TYR A 109 -10.15 9.58 4.00
C TYR A 109 -9.21 8.56 3.35
N VAL A 110 -9.21 8.50 2.01
CA VAL A 110 -8.24 7.67 1.28
C VAL A 110 -6.85 8.30 1.31
N ILE A 111 -6.78 9.63 1.28
CA ILE A 111 -5.52 10.36 1.35
C ILE A 111 -5.71 11.55 2.28
N TYR A 112 -4.85 11.65 3.30
CA TYR A 112 -4.56 12.89 3.99
C TYR A 112 -3.27 13.46 3.38
N ASN A 113 -3.43 14.54 2.61
CA ASN A 113 -2.33 15.19 1.92
C ASN A 113 -1.94 16.53 2.57
N GLU A 114 -0.78 16.64 3.19
CA GLU A 114 -0.18 17.93 3.57
C GLU A 114 0.88 18.40 2.57
N GLY A 115 1.36 17.50 1.71
CA GLY A 115 2.35 17.76 0.68
C GLY A 115 1.75 17.83 -0.73
N SER A 116 2.38 17.12 -1.67
CA SER A 116 1.96 17.07 -3.07
C SER A 116 1.66 15.64 -3.49
N VAL A 117 0.41 15.38 -3.88
CA VAL A 117 -0.02 14.06 -4.34
C VAL A 117 -0.63 14.15 -5.74
N VAL A 118 -0.16 13.31 -6.64
CA VAL A 118 -0.76 13.07 -7.95
C VAL A 118 -1.14 11.61 -8.05
N VAL A 119 -2.41 11.35 -8.33
CA VAL A 119 -2.92 9.99 -8.56
C VAL A 119 -3.21 9.83 -10.04
N ASN A 120 -2.67 8.80 -10.68
CA ASN A 120 -2.81 8.58 -12.12
C ASN A 120 -3.23 7.13 -12.41
N ASN A 121 -4.05 6.88 -13.44
CA ASN A 121 -4.38 5.51 -13.89
C ASN A 121 -4.81 4.59 -12.73
N SER A 122 -5.59 5.14 -11.81
CA SER A 122 -5.98 4.46 -10.56
C SER A 122 -7.49 4.54 -10.37
N TYR A 123 -8.02 3.65 -9.54
CA TYR A 123 -9.42 3.61 -9.17
C TYR A 123 -9.56 3.51 -7.66
N THR A 124 -10.54 4.24 -7.14
CA THR A 124 -10.98 4.14 -5.75
C THR A 124 -12.50 4.14 -5.71
N ASP A 125 -13.12 3.38 -4.80
CA ASP A 125 -14.55 3.48 -4.53
C ASP A 125 -14.91 4.54 -3.48
N ASN A 126 -13.89 5.11 -2.81
CA ASN A 126 -14.00 6.28 -1.95
C ASN A 126 -13.04 7.38 -2.45
N TYR A 127 -13.57 8.53 -2.88
CA TYR A 127 -12.75 9.66 -3.36
C TYR A 127 -12.54 10.75 -2.29
N GLN A 128 -12.96 10.51 -1.04
CA GLN A 128 -12.75 11.49 0.02
C GLN A 128 -11.25 11.60 0.34
N THR A 129 -10.74 12.82 0.28
CA THR A 129 -9.38 13.18 0.69
C THR A 129 -9.44 14.35 1.65
N LEU A 130 -8.49 14.40 2.58
CA LEU A 130 -8.23 15.57 3.40
C LEU A 130 -7.17 16.41 2.68
N ASN A 131 -7.53 17.65 2.38
CA ASN A 131 -6.89 18.54 1.40
C ASN A 131 -6.99 18.04 -0.06
N SER A 132 -6.71 18.94 -1.00
CA SER A 132 -6.88 18.69 -2.44
C SER A 132 -5.86 17.67 -2.96
N VAL A 133 -6.35 16.67 -3.69
CA VAL A 133 -5.53 15.67 -4.41
C VAL A 133 -6.02 15.59 -5.85
N GLU A 134 -5.10 15.65 -6.80
CA GLU A 134 -5.45 15.54 -8.21
C GLU A 134 -5.49 14.08 -8.65
N PHE A 135 -6.69 13.60 -9.00
CA PHE A 135 -6.88 12.32 -9.68
C PHE A 135 -6.92 12.55 -11.20
N THR A 136 -5.89 12.09 -11.88
CA THR A 136 -5.73 12.15 -13.33
C THR A 136 -5.95 10.78 -13.95
N LYS A 137 -6.57 10.73 -15.14
CA LYS A 137 -6.75 9.50 -15.94
C LYS A 137 -7.24 8.31 -15.09
N THR A 138 -8.46 8.37 -14.57
CA THR A 138 -9.02 7.29 -13.75
C THR A 138 -9.29 6.03 -14.60
N ILE A 139 -8.97 4.84 -14.06
CA ILE A 139 -9.39 3.55 -14.66
C ILE A 139 -10.76 3.14 -14.12
N SER A 140 -11.46 2.21 -14.80
CA SER A 140 -12.72 1.68 -14.30
C SER A 140 -12.52 0.61 -13.22
N ASN A 141 -13.55 0.34 -12.42
CA ASN A 141 -13.54 -0.78 -11.48
C ASN A 141 -13.27 -2.13 -12.19
N ALA A 142 -13.79 -2.31 -13.40
CA ALA A 142 -13.60 -3.53 -14.18
C ALA A 142 -12.14 -3.70 -14.67
N ASP A 143 -11.46 -2.58 -14.90
CA ASP A 143 -10.03 -2.56 -15.24
C ASP A 143 -9.14 -2.68 -14.00
N CYS A 144 -9.71 -2.48 -12.82
CA CYS A 144 -9.03 -2.63 -11.55
C CYS A 144 -8.84 -4.12 -11.24
N LYS A 145 -7.76 -4.69 -11.77
CA LYS A 145 -7.37 -6.07 -11.51
C LYS A 145 -6.75 -6.16 -10.12
N HIS A 146 -7.59 -6.25 -9.10
CA HIS A 146 -7.15 -6.57 -7.75
C HIS A 146 -6.60 -7.99 -7.76
N PHE A 147 -5.29 -8.15 -7.56
CA PHE A 147 -4.72 -9.47 -7.38
C PHE A 147 -5.18 -10.01 -6.02
N ILE A 148 -6.23 -10.82 -6.04
CA ILE A 148 -6.60 -11.63 -4.88
C ILE A 148 -5.62 -12.79 -4.84
N VAL A 149 -4.65 -12.71 -3.94
CA VAL A 149 -3.89 -13.90 -3.55
C VAL A 149 -4.85 -14.76 -2.73
N GLU A 150 -5.45 -15.79 -3.34
CA GLU A 150 -6.24 -16.77 -2.61
C GLU A 150 -5.31 -17.59 -1.72
N PHE A 151 -5.33 -17.29 -0.41
CA PHE A 151 -4.77 -18.21 0.57
C PHE A 151 -5.77 -19.35 0.74
N ILE A 152 -5.34 -20.56 0.40
CA ILE A 152 -6.06 -21.77 0.78
C ILE A 152 -5.95 -21.88 2.30
N ASN A 153 -6.96 -21.37 3.02
CA ASN A 153 -7.11 -21.55 4.46
C ASN A 153 -7.34 -23.04 4.71
N ASN A 154 -6.27 -23.76 5.06
CA ASN A 154 -6.38 -25.11 5.59
C ASN A 154 -6.81 -25.00 7.06
N ALA A 155 -8.08 -24.67 7.30
CA ALA A 155 -8.67 -24.50 8.64
C ALA A 155 -8.62 -25.76 9.53
N ASN A 156 -8.04 -26.88 9.05
CA ASN A 156 -7.93 -28.15 9.75
C ASN A 156 -6.50 -28.72 9.75
N LYS A 157 -5.45 -27.92 9.50
CA LYS A 157 -4.08 -28.44 9.69
C LYS A 157 -3.72 -28.37 11.17
N GLU A 158 -3.63 -29.52 11.81
CA GLU A 158 -2.91 -29.65 13.08
C GLU A 158 -1.45 -29.24 12.84
N ASP A 159 -0.94 -28.36 13.69
CA ASP A 159 0.45 -27.89 13.65
C ASP A 159 1.39 -29.08 13.81
N ASN A 160 2.04 -29.48 12.72
CA ASN A 160 3.14 -30.46 12.74
C ASN A 160 4.45 -29.71 12.51
N GLU A 161 5.47 -30.02 13.33
CA GLU A 161 6.79 -29.39 13.36
C GLU A 161 7.58 -29.46 12.02
N ASP A 162 7.06 -30.14 11.00
CA ASP A 162 7.66 -30.30 9.66
C ASP A 162 7.04 -29.42 8.56
N ASP A 163 6.15 -28.48 8.89
CA ASP A 163 5.36 -27.71 7.90
C ASP A 163 6.16 -26.70 7.05
N ASP A 164 7.45 -26.52 7.31
CA ASP A 164 8.31 -25.58 6.59
C ASP A 164 8.60 -25.99 5.14
N SER A 165 8.85 -27.27 4.85
CA SER A 165 9.35 -27.63 3.51
C SER A 165 8.29 -27.54 2.42
N PHE A 166 7.06 -28.01 2.70
CA PHE A 166 5.94 -27.99 1.76
C PHE A 166 5.37 -26.58 1.56
N PHE A 167 5.32 -25.78 2.64
CA PHE A 167 4.88 -24.39 2.57
C PHE A 167 5.88 -23.53 1.79
N ILE A 168 7.18 -23.72 2.01
CA ILE A 168 8.25 -23.09 1.24
C ILE A 168 8.19 -23.51 -0.24
N GLU A 169 7.89 -24.77 -0.56
CA GLU A 169 7.77 -25.22 -1.95
C GLU A 169 6.57 -24.59 -2.68
N LYS A 170 5.42 -24.46 -2.00
CA LYS A 170 4.23 -23.78 -2.55
C LYS A 170 4.44 -22.28 -2.71
N ILE A 171 5.08 -21.62 -1.74
CA ILE A 171 5.50 -20.22 -1.88
C ILE A 171 6.47 -20.10 -3.06
N LYS A 172 7.46 -20.98 -3.20
CA LYS A 172 8.38 -20.98 -4.35
C LYS A 172 7.67 -21.22 -5.68
N GLN A 173 6.61 -22.03 -5.73
CA GLN A 173 5.79 -22.23 -6.94
C GLN A 173 5.01 -20.95 -7.30
N ASN A 174 4.40 -20.27 -6.34
CA ASN A 174 3.72 -18.99 -6.56
C ASN A 174 4.70 -17.86 -6.89
N VAL A 175 5.88 -17.86 -6.29
CA VAL A 175 6.99 -16.95 -6.62
C VAL A 175 7.54 -17.25 -8.00
N ARG A 176 7.58 -18.51 -8.47
CA ARG A 176 7.95 -18.87 -9.85
C ARG A 176 7.01 -18.24 -10.91
N TYR A 177 5.75 -17.99 -10.56
CA TYR A 177 4.83 -17.22 -11.42
C TYR A 177 5.06 -15.70 -11.35
N LEU A 178 5.66 -15.19 -10.26
CA LEU A 178 6.16 -13.81 -10.13
C LEU A 178 7.58 -13.62 -10.71
N ASP A 179 8.30 -14.72 -10.92
CA ASP A 179 9.65 -14.79 -11.53
C ASP A 179 9.60 -14.58 -13.06
N ASN A 180 8.39 -14.64 -13.65
CA ASN A 180 8.08 -13.83 -14.81
C ASN A 180 8.05 -12.37 -14.37
N ARG A 181 9.26 -11.82 -14.19
CA ARG A 181 9.54 -10.46 -13.69
C ARG A 181 8.35 -9.54 -13.97
N PRO A 182 7.72 -8.91 -12.96
CA PRO A 182 6.83 -7.79 -13.25
C PRO A 182 7.64 -6.86 -14.14
N LYS A 183 7.15 -6.60 -15.37
CA LYS A 183 7.84 -5.71 -16.31
C LYS A 183 8.03 -4.41 -15.56
N ILE A 184 9.23 -4.18 -15.04
CA ILE A 184 9.60 -2.98 -14.31
C ILE A 184 9.36 -1.86 -15.33
N ILE A 185 8.32 -1.08 -15.10
CA ILE A 185 8.12 0.16 -15.84
C ILE A 185 9.18 1.10 -15.27
N TYR A 186 10.35 1.13 -15.91
CA TYR A 186 11.32 2.17 -15.67
C TYR A 186 10.67 3.48 -16.15
N PHE A 187 10.23 4.32 -15.22
CA PHE A 187 10.00 5.71 -15.53
C PHE A 187 11.39 6.34 -15.74
N VAL A 188 11.80 6.46 -16.99
CA VAL A 188 12.90 7.35 -17.35
C VAL A 188 12.32 8.76 -17.27
N LEU A 189 12.57 9.45 -16.17
CA LEU A 189 12.37 10.90 -16.11
C LEU A 189 13.30 11.52 -17.16
N LYS A 190 12.72 12.18 -18.16
CA LYS A 190 13.46 12.97 -19.15
C LYS A 190 13.68 14.38 -18.64
#